data_AF-A0A6J6EVD5-F1
#
_entry.id   AF-A0A6J6EVD5-F1
#
_cell.length_a   1.000
_cell.length_b   1.000
_cell.length_c   1.000
_cell.angle_alpha   90.00
_cell.angle_beta   90.00
_cell.angle_gamma   90.00
#
_symmetry.space_group_name_H-M   'P 1'
#
loop_
_entity.id
_entity.type
_entity.pdbx_description
1 polymer ?
#
loop_
_entity_poly.entity_id
_entity_poly.type
_entity_poly.pdbx_seq_one_letter_code
_entity_poly.pdbx_strand_id
1 'polypeptide(L)'
;MRKIQISLGKVDLAKLDLKKVAIPVALMVLAGLSYYAPERSQQIKLTSSYPATVCPAIGNKVSSIAALTSSKINRRSIDGSSKRLNPGKSSVIPMKNDAILVEGNPGTSLTFANNGWKAVVPCSVSNGEQWFIGGSGALTSKSFLYISNSGFSESAVDIEIFTPNGLLEPREVSIPQNSTRKIAIDSLVPGEEAIAIALKTKSGRVSSYLFDERKKGLKSLGADFVAPSATARKVVTIPAITGLLDKLVTNTNSVTHTLRLLVPASIDANIDVTVNSNDGNFIPIGLSQLEVKSQRLISIPLTFAPTSQPFSVIVESDQPIFASVFSNFTYGKSSEIAWATGADELSKWSVNLTGSRPILNFVGDRIDVQISATGTNGKKITKKVTGTNFQTWRAPTGLNRLEVTANRGGVSGGVIFLPEVGKIGTSYLPMNNGANLETASEPISDARVISRG
;
A
#
# COMPACT_ATOMS: atom_id res chain seq x y z
N MET A 1 -8.39 -29.28 57.88
CA MET A 1 -9.00 -30.50 58.45
C MET A 1 -9.59 -30.19 59.81
N ARG A 2 -10.92 -30.11 59.92
CA ARG A 2 -11.67 -30.21 61.18
C ARG A 2 -12.80 -31.21 60.88
N LYS A 3 -12.70 -32.44 61.40
CA LYS A 3 -13.74 -33.47 61.23
C LYS A 3 -14.91 -33.13 62.14
N ILE A 4 -16.02 -32.70 61.56
CA ILE A 4 -17.31 -32.66 62.25
C ILE A 4 -17.97 -34.02 62.03
N GLN A 5 -18.05 -34.82 63.09
CA GLN A 5 -18.84 -36.05 63.10
C GLN A 5 -20.32 -35.65 63.29
N ILE A 6 -21.12 -35.73 62.23
CA ILE A 6 -22.57 -35.60 62.33
C ILE A 6 -23.13 -36.99 62.58
N SER A 7 -23.60 -37.22 63.80
CA SER A 7 -24.43 -38.37 64.16
C SER A 7 -25.79 -38.21 63.48
N LEU A 8 -26.08 -39.04 62.46
CA LEU A 8 -27.44 -39.17 61.94
C LEU A 8 -28.27 -40.03 62.89
N GLY A 9 -28.90 -39.38 63.86
CA GLY A 9 -30.06 -39.95 64.54
C GLY A 9 -31.15 -40.28 63.51
N LYS A 10 -31.83 -41.42 63.69
CA LYS A 10 -32.94 -41.88 62.86
C LYS A 10 -33.94 -40.75 62.62
N VAL A 11 -33.96 -40.22 61.39
CA VAL A 11 -35.00 -39.28 60.94
C VAL A 11 -36.25 -40.10 60.68
N ASP A 12 -37.27 -39.89 61.51
CA ASP A 12 -38.57 -40.51 61.39
C ASP A 12 -39.31 -39.89 60.19
N LEU A 13 -39.29 -40.60 59.05
CA LEU A 13 -39.85 -40.18 57.76
C LEU A 13 -41.38 -40.01 57.78
N ALA A 14 -42.07 -40.42 58.84
CA ALA A 14 -43.53 -40.37 58.94
C ALA A 14 -44.12 -38.99 59.29
N LYS A 15 -43.29 -37.98 59.61
CA LYS A 15 -43.74 -36.62 59.99
C LYS A 15 -43.34 -35.50 59.01
N LEU A 16 -42.77 -35.83 57.85
CA LEU A 16 -42.44 -34.82 56.85
C LEU A 16 -43.70 -34.40 56.09
N ASP A 17 -44.20 -33.19 56.37
CA ASP A 17 -45.26 -32.54 55.59
C ASP A 17 -44.73 -32.28 54.17
N LEU A 18 -45.15 -33.13 53.23
CA LEU A 18 -44.64 -33.19 51.86
C LEU A 18 -44.71 -31.82 51.15
N LYS A 19 -45.68 -30.97 51.52
CA LYS A 19 -45.81 -29.60 50.97
C LYS A 19 -44.70 -28.66 51.42
N LYS A 20 -44.18 -28.82 52.66
CA LYS A 20 -43.14 -27.94 53.22
C LYS A 20 -41.74 -28.27 52.68
N VAL A 21 -41.53 -29.47 52.15
CA VAL A 21 -40.25 -29.90 51.57
C VAL A 21 -40.25 -29.82 50.04
N ALA A 22 -41.39 -30.09 49.39
CA ALA A 22 -41.47 -30.09 47.92
C ALA A 22 -41.22 -28.71 47.30
N ILE A 23 -41.74 -27.63 47.91
CA ILE A 23 -41.58 -26.27 47.39
C ILE A 23 -40.11 -25.79 47.39
N PRO A 24 -39.35 -25.89 48.51
CA PRO A 24 -37.95 -25.48 48.50
C PRO A 24 -37.09 -26.37 47.61
N VAL A 25 -37.37 -27.67 47.50
CA VAL A 25 -36.65 -28.56 46.58
C VAL A 25 -36.95 -28.21 45.12
N ALA A 26 -38.20 -27.92 44.77
CA ALA A 26 -38.57 -27.49 43.43
C ALA A 26 -37.93 -26.15 43.04
N LEU A 27 -37.89 -25.18 43.97
CA LEU A 27 -37.19 -23.91 43.77
C LEU A 27 -35.68 -24.10 43.61
N MET A 28 -35.07 -25.01 44.37
CA MET A 28 -33.64 -25.32 44.27
C MET A 28 -33.30 -26.03 42.96
N VAL A 29 -34.21 -26.89 42.46
CA VAL A 29 -34.10 -27.53 41.14
C VAL A 29 -34.26 -26.50 40.01
N LEU A 30 -35.23 -25.59 40.11
CA LEU A 30 -35.40 -24.49 39.14
C LEU A 30 -34.21 -23.54 39.12
N ALA A 31 -33.66 -23.20 40.29
CA ALA A 31 -32.44 -22.40 40.41
C ALA A 31 -31.23 -23.15 39.82
N GLY A 32 -31.10 -24.45 40.07
CA GLY A 32 -30.08 -25.30 39.45
C GLY A 32 -30.20 -25.34 37.93
N LEU A 33 -31.42 -25.51 37.39
CA LEU A 33 -31.68 -25.49 35.95
C LEU A 33 -31.39 -24.11 35.33
N SER A 34 -31.60 -23.02 36.05
CA SER A 34 -31.21 -21.67 35.58
C SER A 34 -29.70 -21.44 35.58
N TYR A 35 -28.96 -22.11 36.47
CA TYR A 35 -27.49 -22.06 36.51
C TYR A 35 -26.85 -22.88 35.37
N TYR A 36 -27.53 -23.93 34.91
CA TYR A 36 -27.15 -24.71 33.72
C TYR A 36 -27.88 -24.27 32.45
N ALA A 37 -28.70 -23.22 32.50
CA ALA A 37 -29.27 -22.63 31.31
C ALA A 37 -28.11 -22.08 30.48
N PRO A 38 -27.92 -22.53 29.23
CA PRO A 38 -26.81 -22.05 28.43
C PRO A 38 -26.95 -20.54 28.27
N GLU A 39 -26.00 -19.78 28.81
CA GLU A 39 -25.83 -18.38 28.44
C GLU A 39 -25.74 -18.37 26.92
N ARG A 40 -26.67 -17.65 26.29
CA ARG A 40 -26.72 -17.52 24.84
C ARG A 40 -25.47 -16.77 24.42
N SER A 41 -24.36 -17.48 24.21
CA SER A 41 -23.12 -16.88 23.73
C SER A 41 -23.47 -16.23 22.40
N GLN A 42 -23.52 -14.90 22.36
CA GLN A 42 -23.69 -14.17 21.12
C GLN A 42 -22.43 -14.43 20.30
N GLN A 43 -22.47 -15.48 19.47
CA GLN A 43 -21.41 -15.72 18.49
C GLN A 43 -21.51 -14.59 17.47
N ILE A 44 -20.69 -13.55 17.65
CA ILE A 44 -20.50 -12.51 16.65
C ILE A 44 -19.85 -13.19 15.45
N LYS A 45 -20.63 -13.40 14.39
CA LYS A 45 -20.12 -13.99 13.14
C LYS A 45 -19.28 -12.93 12.43
N LEU A 46 -17.97 -13.16 12.37
CA LEU A 46 -17.04 -12.29 11.67
C LEU A 46 -16.98 -12.69 10.20
N THR A 47 -17.16 -11.73 9.30
CA THR A 47 -16.93 -11.90 7.86
C THR A 47 -15.66 -11.17 7.48
N SER A 48 -14.76 -11.84 6.77
CA SER A 48 -13.54 -11.22 6.26
C SER A 48 -13.57 -11.13 4.74
N SER A 49 -13.25 -9.96 4.19
CA SER A 49 -13.21 -9.73 2.74
C SER A 49 -12.12 -8.74 2.35
N TYR A 50 -11.58 -8.89 1.16
CA TYR A 50 -10.71 -7.88 0.58
C TYR A 50 -11.57 -6.77 -0.07
N PRO A 51 -11.27 -5.49 0.15
CA PRO A 51 -11.90 -4.40 -0.57
C PRO A 51 -11.50 -4.39 -2.06
N ALA A 52 -12.38 -3.88 -2.91
CA ALA A 52 -12.10 -3.70 -4.34
C ALA A 52 -11.07 -2.58 -4.55
N THR A 53 -10.14 -2.79 -5.49
CA THR A 53 -9.05 -1.85 -5.81
C THR A 53 -9.28 -1.18 -7.16
N VAL A 54 -8.76 0.03 -7.34
CA VAL A 54 -8.80 0.73 -8.63
C VAL A 54 -7.44 0.65 -9.32
N CYS A 55 -7.41 0.39 -10.61
CA CYS A 55 -6.21 0.52 -11.44
C CYS A 55 -6.34 1.81 -12.27
N PRO A 56 -5.44 2.81 -12.12
CA PRO A 56 -5.55 4.06 -12.85
C PRO A 56 -5.26 3.90 -14.33
N ALA A 57 -5.92 4.71 -15.17
CA ALA A 57 -5.55 4.91 -16.56
C ALA A 57 -5.04 6.35 -16.77
N ILE A 58 -3.96 6.51 -17.54
CA ILE A 58 -3.35 7.82 -17.78
C ILE A 58 -4.09 8.62 -18.87
N GLY A 59 -4.72 7.92 -19.83
CA GLY A 59 -5.38 8.53 -20.99
C GLY A 59 -4.39 9.03 -22.06
N ASN A 60 -4.88 9.87 -22.96
CA ASN A 60 -4.07 10.61 -23.95
C ASN A 60 -3.11 9.74 -24.79
N LYS A 61 -3.59 8.57 -25.24
CA LYS A 61 -2.84 7.61 -26.08
C LYS A 61 -1.60 6.99 -25.40
N VAL A 62 -1.46 7.13 -24.08
CA VAL A 62 -0.43 6.40 -23.32
C VAL A 62 -0.84 4.94 -23.20
N SER A 63 0.02 4.02 -23.64
CA SER A 63 -0.23 2.59 -23.53
C SER A 63 -0.19 2.17 -22.06
N SER A 64 -1.36 1.83 -21.51
CA SER A 64 -1.51 1.41 -20.12
C SER A 64 -2.19 0.04 -20.04
N ILE A 65 -1.80 -0.78 -19.08
CA ILE A 65 -2.42 -2.08 -18.79
C ILE A 65 -2.65 -2.24 -17.29
N ALA A 66 -3.76 -2.86 -16.91
CA ALA A 66 -3.94 -3.41 -15.57
C ALA A 66 -3.61 -4.91 -15.59
N ALA A 67 -2.63 -5.31 -14.79
CA ALA A 67 -2.14 -6.66 -14.66
C ALA A 67 -2.66 -7.29 -13.35
N LEU A 68 -3.58 -8.23 -13.49
CA LEU A 68 -4.23 -8.97 -12.42
C LEU A 68 -3.49 -10.29 -12.22
N THR A 69 -3.55 -10.85 -11.01
CA THR A 69 -2.92 -12.14 -10.68
C THR A 69 -3.63 -13.33 -11.35
N SER A 70 -4.93 -13.18 -11.67
CA SER A 70 -5.77 -14.17 -12.32
C SER A 70 -6.76 -13.52 -13.29
N SER A 71 -7.06 -14.19 -14.40
CA SER A 71 -8.08 -13.75 -15.36
C SER A 71 -9.50 -13.86 -14.83
N LYS A 72 -9.70 -14.72 -13.82
CA LYS A 72 -11.00 -14.98 -13.17
C LYS A 72 -11.44 -13.87 -12.21
N ILE A 73 -10.55 -12.94 -11.86
CA ILE A 73 -10.90 -11.81 -10.99
C ILE A 73 -11.88 -10.90 -11.74
N ASN A 74 -13.01 -10.60 -11.09
CA ASN A 74 -14.02 -9.78 -11.70
C ASN A 74 -13.54 -8.33 -11.79
N ARG A 75 -13.89 -7.65 -12.89
CA ARG A 75 -13.59 -6.22 -13.07
C ARG A 75 -14.66 -5.49 -13.86
N ARG A 76 -14.58 -4.17 -13.87
CA ARG A 76 -15.35 -3.29 -14.75
C ARG A 76 -14.61 -1.98 -15.00
N SER A 77 -14.97 -1.29 -16.07
CA SER A 77 -14.53 0.09 -16.29
C SER A 77 -15.23 1.03 -15.31
N ILE A 78 -14.46 1.94 -14.71
CA ILE A 78 -14.99 3.18 -14.13
C ILE A 78 -15.29 4.09 -15.32
N ASP A 79 -16.42 4.78 -15.33
CA ASP A 79 -16.98 5.49 -16.50
C ASP A 79 -17.50 4.57 -17.63
N GLY A 80 -17.55 3.26 -17.40
CA GLY A 80 -18.17 2.31 -18.32
C GLY A 80 -19.70 2.29 -18.21
N SER A 81 -20.36 1.87 -19.30
CA SER A 81 -21.82 1.65 -19.34
C SER A 81 -22.28 0.52 -18.41
N SER A 82 -21.44 -0.51 -18.20
CA SER A 82 -21.72 -1.59 -17.27
C SER A 82 -21.27 -1.26 -15.84
N LYS A 83 -22.22 -1.33 -14.90
CA LYS A 83 -21.97 -1.24 -13.46
C LYS A 83 -21.64 -2.59 -12.81
N ARG A 84 -21.73 -3.70 -13.57
CA ARG A 84 -21.48 -5.06 -13.07
C ARG A 84 -20.01 -5.44 -13.23
N LEU A 85 -19.44 -6.02 -12.18
CA LEU A 85 -18.15 -6.68 -12.21
C LEU A 85 -18.30 -8.03 -12.94
N ASN A 86 -17.45 -8.29 -13.91
CA ASN A 86 -17.46 -9.54 -14.66
C ASN A 86 -16.03 -10.11 -14.79
N PRO A 87 -15.87 -11.44 -14.83
CA PRO A 87 -14.58 -12.02 -15.13
C PRO A 87 -14.24 -11.76 -16.60
N GLY A 88 -12.99 -12.02 -16.99
CA GLY A 88 -12.61 -11.89 -18.38
C GLY A 88 -11.58 -12.92 -18.80
N LYS A 89 -11.20 -12.87 -20.08
CA LYS A 89 -10.41 -13.94 -20.72
C LYS A 89 -8.91 -13.83 -20.43
N SER A 90 -8.44 -12.62 -20.15
CA SER A 90 -7.03 -12.31 -19.85
C SER A 90 -6.88 -11.72 -18.46
N SER A 91 -5.74 -11.99 -17.82
CA SER A 91 -5.28 -11.35 -16.60
C SER A 91 -4.58 -10.01 -16.86
N VAL A 92 -4.44 -9.61 -18.14
CA VAL A 92 -3.92 -8.31 -18.56
C VAL A 92 -5.02 -7.57 -19.31
N ILE A 93 -5.33 -6.35 -18.86
CA ILE A 93 -6.43 -5.54 -19.37
C ILE A 93 -5.83 -4.27 -19.97
N PRO A 94 -5.91 -4.07 -21.30
CA PRO A 94 -5.55 -2.81 -21.92
C PRO A 94 -6.47 -1.68 -21.45
N MET A 95 -5.89 -0.57 -21.02
CA MET A 95 -6.60 0.62 -20.58
C MET A 95 -6.29 1.77 -21.53
N LYS A 96 -7.32 2.36 -22.12
CA LYS A 96 -7.16 3.55 -22.98
C LYS A 96 -7.30 4.82 -22.16
N ASN A 97 -8.51 5.08 -21.63
CA ASN A 97 -8.84 6.31 -20.91
C ASN A 97 -9.36 6.05 -19.50
N ASP A 98 -9.98 4.89 -19.30
CA ASP A 98 -10.81 4.63 -18.14
C ASP A 98 -10.06 3.80 -17.11
N ALA A 99 -10.15 4.20 -15.85
CA ALA A 99 -9.67 3.40 -14.73
C ALA A 99 -10.48 2.10 -14.62
N ILE A 100 -9.86 1.03 -14.12
CA ILE A 100 -10.52 -0.27 -13.95
C ILE A 100 -10.76 -0.52 -12.47
N LEU A 101 -12.00 -0.82 -12.09
CA LEU A 101 -12.32 -1.35 -10.77
C LEU A 101 -12.13 -2.86 -10.78
N VAL A 102 -11.30 -3.36 -9.89
CA VAL A 102 -10.94 -4.78 -9.74
C VAL A 102 -11.53 -5.28 -8.42
N GLU A 103 -12.20 -6.42 -8.46
CA GLU A 103 -12.74 -7.11 -7.29
C GLU A 103 -11.64 -7.40 -6.25
N GLY A 104 -12.00 -7.31 -4.97
CA GLY A 104 -11.08 -7.55 -3.88
C GLY A 104 -10.54 -8.97 -3.89
N ASN A 105 -9.22 -9.09 -3.82
CA ASN A 105 -8.52 -10.36 -3.87
C ASN A 105 -7.18 -10.25 -3.12
N PRO A 106 -6.58 -11.38 -2.66
CA PRO A 106 -5.32 -11.36 -1.93
C PRO A 106 -4.09 -10.99 -2.77
N GLY A 107 -4.25 -10.91 -4.10
CA GLY A 107 -3.18 -10.52 -5.00
C GLY A 107 -3.21 -9.03 -5.30
N THR A 108 -2.04 -8.44 -5.46
CA THR A 108 -1.94 -7.03 -5.86
C THR A 108 -2.00 -6.94 -7.37
N SER A 109 -3.00 -6.23 -7.89
CA SER A 109 -3.03 -5.86 -9.30
C SER A 109 -2.10 -4.67 -9.53
N LEU A 110 -1.47 -4.59 -10.68
CA LEU A 110 -0.53 -3.50 -11.02
C LEU A 110 -1.00 -2.76 -12.27
N THR A 111 -0.91 -1.44 -12.27
CA THR A 111 -0.95 -0.67 -13.51
C THR A 111 0.47 -0.53 -14.05
N PHE A 112 0.68 -0.91 -15.31
CA PHE A 112 1.88 -0.57 -16.06
C PHE A 112 1.52 0.45 -17.14
N ALA A 113 2.33 1.49 -17.29
CA ALA A 113 2.23 2.46 -18.37
C ALA A 113 3.58 2.65 -19.07
N ASN A 114 3.55 2.77 -20.39
CA ASN A 114 4.77 2.96 -21.18
C ASN A 114 4.56 4.02 -22.29
N ASN A 115 5.48 4.98 -22.39
CA ASN A 115 5.48 6.00 -23.44
C ASN A 115 6.88 6.60 -23.67
N GLY A 116 7.89 5.74 -23.88
CA GLY A 116 9.30 6.13 -23.90
C GLY A 116 9.94 6.26 -22.51
N TRP A 117 9.10 6.25 -21.47
CA TRP A 117 9.39 5.98 -20.06
C TRP A 117 8.55 4.76 -19.62
N LYS A 118 8.79 4.25 -18.41
CA LYS A 118 7.98 3.18 -17.78
C LYS A 118 7.53 3.65 -16.40
N ALA A 119 6.23 3.53 -16.12
CA ALA A 119 5.66 3.80 -14.81
C ALA A 119 4.87 2.59 -14.31
N VAL A 120 5.01 2.26 -13.03
CA VAL A 120 4.32 1.13 -12.39
C VAL A 120 3.75 1.55 -11.05
N VAL A 121 2.51 1.17 -10.76
CA VAL A 121 1.85 1.50 -9.49
C VAL A 121 0.94 0.35 -9.05
N PRO A 122 0.85 0.04 -7.74
CA PRO A 122 -0.12 -0.94 -7.28
C PRO A 122 -1.52 -0.34 -7.41
N CYS A 123 -2.43 -1.14 -7.98
CA CYS A 123 -3.85 -0.84 -7.87
C CYS A 123 -4.22 -0.95 -6.39
N SER A 124 -4.84 0.10 -5.87
CA SER A 124 -5.06 0.30 -4.44
C SER A 124 -6.49 0.79 -4.17
N VAL A 125 -6.83 0.83 -2.90
CA VAL A 125 -8.06 1.39 -2.37
C VAL A 125 -7.72 2.43 -1.31
N SER A 126 -8.55 3.46 -1.16
CA SER A 126 -8.47 4.39 -0.03
C SER A 126 -9.29 3.86 1.14
N ASN A 127 -8.70 3.84 2.33
CA ASN A 127 -9.41 3.56 3.58
C ASN A 127 -9.82 4.86 4.31
N GLY A 128 -10.06 5.92 3.54
CA GLY A 128 -10.44 7.25 4.04
C GLY A 128 -9.36 8.31 3.80
N GLU A 129 -8.10 7.92 3.71
CA GLU A 129 -6.99 8.83 3.42
C GLU A 129 -5.93 8.17 2.53
N GLN A 130 -5.33 8.94 1.62
CA GLN A 130 -4.16 8.54 0.83
C GLN A 130 -3.15 9.67 0.75
N TRP A 131 -1.88 9.34 1.00
CA TRP A 131 -0.77 10.28 0.96
C TRP A 131 0.15 10.00 -0.22
N PHE A 132 0.60 11.07 -0.88
CA PHE A 132 1.60 11.04 -1.95
C PHE A 132 2.75 11.97 -1.57
N ILE A 133 3.93 11.40 -1.29
CA ILE A 133 5.13 12.19 -1.04
C ILE A 133 5.90 12.26 -2.35
N GLY A 134 5.67 13.30 -3.15
CA GLY A 134 6.24 13.39 -4.49
C GLY A 134 5.38 14.20 -5.45
N GLY A 135 5.88 14.39 -6.67
CA GLY A 135 5.24 15.21 -7.70
C GLY A 135 5.74 16.65 -7.75
N SER A 136 5.14 17.45 -8.64
CA SER A 136 5.45 18.88 -8.83
C SER A 136 4.41 19.57 -9.70
N GLY A 137 4.25 20.88 -9.48
CA GLY A 137 3.52 21.82 -10.32
C GLY A 137 4.43 22.84 -11.01
N ALA A 138 5.73 22.56 -11.14
CA ALA A 138 6.68 23.45 -11.80
C ALA A 138 6.53 23.46 -13.32
N LEU A 139 7.18 24.43 -13.98
CA LEU A 139 7.06 24.66 -15.43
C LEU A 139 7.51 23.46 -16.29
N THR A 140 8.38 22.62 -15.76
CA THR A 140 8.84 21.40 -16.45
C THR A 140 8.02 20.17 -16.06
N SER A 141 6.92 20.34 -15.32
CA SER A 141 6.05 19.27 -14.84
C SER A 141 4.75 19.21 -15.65
N LYS A 142 4.27 17.98 -15.85
CA LYS A 142 2.97 17.66 -16.39
C LYS A 142 2.29 16.60 -15.52
N SER A 143 2.34 16.83 -14.21
CA SER A 143 1.82 15.91 -13.20
C SER A 143 0.31 15.99 -13.11
N PHE A 144 -0.33 14.86 -12.83
CA PHE A 144 -1.78 14.76 -12.68
C PHE A 144 -2.16 13.95 -11.44
N LEU A 145 -3.12 14.48 -10.69
CA LEU A 145 -3.85 13.74 -9.67
C LEU A 145 -5.12 13.15 -10.29
N TYR A 146 -5.22 11.83 -10.27
CA TYR A 146 -6.41 11.09 -10.68
C TYR A 146 -7.20 10.70 -9.45
N ILE A 147 -8.49 10.97 -9.44
CA ILE A 147 -9.39 10.69 -8.33
C ILE A 147 -10.59 9.93 -8.89
N SER A 148 -10.67 8.63 -8.58
CA SER A 148 -11.67 7.72 -9.13
C SER A 148 -12.74 7.42 -8.10
N ASN A 149 -14.00 7.74 -8.41
CA ASN A 149 -15.15 7.35 -7.61
C ASN A 149 -15.74 6.05 -8.18
N SER A 150 -15.55 4.96 -7.44
CA SER A 150 -16.08 3.63 -7.80
C SER A 150 -17.55 3.43 -7.41
N GLY A 151 -18.10 4.36 -6.61
CA GLY A 151 -19.45 4.33 -6.07
C GLY A 151 -20.54 4.75 -7.06
N PHE A 152 -21.79 4.60 -6.63
CA PHE A 152 -23.00 4.95 -7.39
C PHE A 152 -23.69 6.21 -6.86
N SER A 153 -22.94 7.06 -6.17
CA SER A 153 -23.33 8.40 -5.73
C SER A 153 -22.15 9.33 -5.96
N GLU A 154 -22.39 10.65 -5.94
CA GLU A 154 -21.30 11.61 -5.86
C GLU A 154 -20.46 11.38 -4.59
N SER A 155 -19.16 11.63 -4.69
CA SER A 155 -18.20 11.58 -3.58
C SER A 155 -17.53 12.94 -3.42
N ALA A 156 -17.12 13.26 -2.20
CA ALA A 156 -16.35 14.46 -1.90
C ALA A 156 -15.01 14.11 -1.23
N VAL A 157 -13.95 14.82 -1.61
CA VAL A 157 -12.62 14.68 -1.02
C VAL A 157 -12.02 16.05 -0.73
N ASP A 158 -11.29 16.14 0.38
CA ASP A 158 -10.40 17.27 0.67
C ASP A 158 -9.00 16.95 0.15
N ILE A 159 -8.37 17.93 -0.51
CA ILE A 159 -7.00 17.87 -0.99
C ILE A 159 -6.17 18.84 -0.16
N GLU A 160 -5.19 18.32 0.57
CA GLU A 160 -4.20 19.08 1.32
C GLU A 160 -2.85 18.98 0.62
N ILE A 161 -2.17 20.11 0.40
CA ILE A 161 -0.89 20.15 -0.31
C ILE A 161 0.16 20.79 0.58
N PHE A 162 1.26 20.07 0.78
CA PHE A 162 2.41 20.51 1.55
C PHE A 162 3.54 20.86 0.60
N THR A 163 4.12 22.05 0.79
CA THR A 163 5.28 22.55 0.04
C THR A 163 6.45 22.76 1.00
N PRO A 164 7.64 23.16 0.52
CA PRO A 164 8.74 23.56 1.39
C PRO A 164 8.38 24.77 2.28
N ASN A 165 7.42 25.59 1.84
CA ASN A 165 6.98 26.79 2.56
C ASN A 165 5.92 26.48 3.63
N GLY A 166 5.18 25.37 3.50
CA GLY A 166 4.18 24.93 4.47
C GLY A 166 2.98 24.23 3.82
N LEU A 167 1.97 23.94 4.64
CA LEU A 167 0.66 23.52 4.21
C LEU A 167 -0.08 24.67 3.50
N LEU A 168 -0.67 24.39 2.35
CA LEU A 168 -1.57 25.29 1.65
C LEU A 168 -3.02 25.09 2.12
N GLU A 169 -3.85 26.11 1.87
CA GLU A 169 -5.30 26.03 2.14
C GLU A 169 -5.92 24.78 1.46
N PRO A 170 -6.60 23.90 2.23
CA PRO A 170 -7.23 22.71 1.70
C PRO A 170 -8.30 23.03 0.66
N ARG A 171 -8.47 22.14 -0.32
CA ARG A 171 -9.46 22.30 -1.39
C ARG A 171 -10.40 21.11 -1.44
N GLU A 172 -11.69 21.36 -1.34
CA GLU A 172 -12.70 20.34 -1.53
C GLU A 172 -13.01 20.12 -3.02
N VAL A 173 -13.17 18.86 -3.40
CA VAL A 173 -13.44 18.45 -4.77
C VAL A 173 -14.54 17.39 -4.78
N SER A 174 -15.61 17.63 -5.53
CA SER A 174 -16.61 16.62 -5.83
C SER A 174 -16.22 15.75 -7.03
N ILE A 175 -16.56 14.47 -6.96
CA ILE A 175 -16.33 13.48 -8.01
C ILE A 175 -17.66 12.78 -8.28
N PRO A 176 -18.22 12.93 -9.49
CA PRO A 176 -19.48 12.28 -9.87
C PRO A 176 -19.43 10.77 -9.64
N GLN A 177 -20.61 10.15 -9.57
CA GLN A 177 -20.71 8.71 -9.46
C GLN A 177 -19.98 8.01 -10.62
N ASN A 178 -19.33 6.89 -10.31
CA ASN A 178 -18.74 6.00 -11.31
C ASN A 178 -17.83 6.71 -12.33
N SER A 179 -17.08 7.73 -11.93
CA SER A 179 -16.23 8.52 -12.83
C SER A 179 -14.83 8.70 -12.28
N THR A 180 -13.93 9.22 -13.12
CA THR A 180 -12.58 9.64 -12.71
C THR A 180 -12.39 11.13 -13.00
N ARG A 181 -12.02 11.90 -11.98
CA ARG A 181 -11.60 13.29 -12.14
C ARG A 181 -10.08 13.36 -12.27
N LYS A 182 -9.61 14.08 -13.29
CA LYS A 182 -8.19 14.33 -13.55
C LYS A 182 -7.88 15.80 -13.29
N ILE A 183 -6.97 16.08 -12.36
CA ILE A 183 -6.59 17.44 -11.97
C ILE A 183 -5.10 17.61 -12.26
N ALA A 184 -4.75 18.66 -13.00
CA ALA A 184 -3.36 19.02 -13.24
C ALA A 184 -2.76 19.63 -11.97
N ILE A 185 -1.55 19.21 -11.59
CA ILE A 185 -0.94 19.66 -10.33
C ILE A 185 -0.50 21.13 -10.41
N ASP A 186 -0.08 21.60 -11.57
CA ASP A 186 0.27 23.01 -11.82
C ASP A 186 -0.91 23.96 -11.62
N SER A 187 -2.16 23.52 -11.78
CA SER A 187 -3.35 24.32 -11.44
C SER A 187 -3.66 24.33 -9.94
N LEU A 188 -3.16 23.34 -9.20
CA LEU A 188 -3.29 23.29 -7.74
C LEU A 188 -2.19 24.10 -7.05
N VAL A 189 -0.96 23.92 -7.51
CA VAL A 189 0.25 24.43 -6.85
C VAL A 189 1.27 24.90 -7.91
N PRO A 190 1.01 26.02 -8.59
CA PRO A 190 1.84 26.50 -9.69
C PRO A 190 3.25 26.86 -9.22
N GLY A 191 4.27 26.38 -9.95
CA GLY A 191 5.67 26.76 -9.73
C GLY A 191 6.43 25.92 -8.69
N GLU A 192 5.75 25.10 -7.89
CA GLU A 192 6.40 24.31 -6.84
C GLU A 192 7.03 23.02 -7.39
N GLU A 193 8.33 22.87 -7.17
CA GLU A 193 9.12 21.71 -7.62
C GLU A 193 8.94 20.47 -6.72
N ALA A 194 8.62 20.69 -5.45
CA ALA A 194 8.49 19.63 -4.47
C ALA A 194 7.20 19.77 -3.68
N ILE A 195 6.34 18.75 -3.77
CA ILE A 195 5.07 18.72 -3.05
C ILE A 195 4.85 17.37 -2.39
N ALA A 196 3.99 17.37 -1.37
CA ALA A 196 3.27 16.20 -0.90
C ALA A 196 1.77 16.50 -0.88
N ILE A 197 0.94 15.49 -1.13
CA ILE A 197 -0.50 15.63 -1.20
C ILE A 197 -1.15 14.62 -0.26
N ALA A 198 -2.05 15.07 0.60
CA ALA A 198 -2.99 14.21 1.33
C ALA A 198 -4.37 14.35 0.70
N LEU A 199 -5.05 13.22 0.46
CA LEU A 199 -6.45 13.22 0.07
C LEU A 199 -7.27 12.57 1.16
N LYS A 200 -8.20 13.33 1.76
CA LYS A 200 -9.13 12.86 2.79
C LYS A 200 -10.51 12.68 2.17
N THR A 201 -11.02 11.46 2.20
CA THR A 201 -12.34 11.13 1.66
C THR A 201 -13.41 11.54 2.67
N LYS A 202 -14.25 12.51 2.31
CA LYS A 202 -15.36 12.98 3.15
C LYS A 202 -16.58 12.10 3.00
N SER A 203 -16.83 11.63 1.77
CA SER A 203 -17.94 10.74 1.45
C SER A 203 -17.64 9.85 0.23
N GLY A 204 -18.29 8.69 0.18
CA GLY A 204 -18.21 7.76 -0.95
C GLY A 204 -16.99 6.83 -0.95
N ARG A 205 -16.67 6.23 -2.10
CA ARG A 205 -15.60 5.23 -2.27
C ARG A 205 -14.61 5.69 -3.34
N VAL A 206 -13.63 6.44 -2.89
CA VAL A 206 -12.66 7.11 -3.75
C VAL A 206 -11.31 6.38 -3.71
N SER A 207 -10.60 6.37 -4.82
CA SER A 207 -9.19 5.96 -4.87
C SER A 207 -8.43 6.92 -5.75
N SER A 208 -7.23 7.27 -5.36
CA SER A 208 -6.44 8.32 -5.98
C SER A 208 -5.06 7.83 -6.40
N TYR A 209 -4.50 8.51 -7.40
CA TYR A 209 -3.19 8.20 -7.98
C TYR A 209 -2.50 9.50 -8.42
N LEU A 210 -1.25 9.67 -8.01
CA LEU A 210 -0.42 10.78 -8.48
C LEU A 210 0.55 10.28 -9.55
N PHE A 211 0.38 10.80 -10.75
CA PHE A 211 1.29 10.55 -11.88
C PHE A 211 2.17 11.78 -12.08
N ASP A 212 3.49 11.61 -11.98
CA ASP A 212 4.48 12.66 -12.20
C ASP A 212 5.12 12.44 -13.58
N GLU A 213 4.91 13.39 -14.50
CA GLU A 213 5.58 13.41 -15.81
C GLU A 213 6.37 14.71 -15.93
N ARG A 214 7.61 14.63 -16.42
CA ARG A 214 8.49 15.78 -16.60
C ARG A 214 8.78 16.01 -18.08
N LYS A 215 8.71 17.27 -18.53
CA LYS A 215 8.91 17.68 -19.92
C LYS A 215 9.58 19.04 -20.01
N LYS A 216 10.47 19.21 -20.98
CA LYS A 216 11.06 20.50 -21.36
C LYS A 216 10.79 20.74 -22.85
N GLY A 217 9.77 21.56 -23.14
CA GLY A 217 9.23 21.67 -24.50
C GLY A 217 8.72 20.31 -25.00
N LEU A 218 9.22 19.85 -26.15
CA LEU A 218 8.90 18.53 -26.70
C LEU A 218 9.77 17.39 -26.13
N LYS A 219 10.81 17.70 -25.35
CA LYS A 219 11.70 16.70 -24.77
C LYS A 219 11.06 16.09 -23.51
N SER A 220 10.84 14.77 -23.54
CA SER A 220 10.48 14.00 -22.34
C SER A 220 11.66 13.95 -21.37
N LEU A 221 11.38 14.14 -20.08
CA LEU A 221 12.33 13.99 -18.98
C LEU A 221 11.99 12.78 -18.09
N GLY A 222 11.02 11.95 -18.51
CA GLY A 222 10.59 10.76 -17.79
C GLY A 222 9.21 10.93 -17.15
N ALA A 223 8.66 9.82 -16.69
CA ALA A 223 7.47 9.83 -15.85
C ALA A 223 7.41 8.57 -14.98
N ASP A 224 6.84 8.71 -13.79
CA ASP A 224 6.53 7.60 -12.90
C ASP A 224 5.30 7.93 -12.03
N PHE A 225 4.74 6.91 -11.38
CA PHE A 225 3.74 7.13 -10.34
C PHE A 225 4.39 7.33 -8.98
N VAL A 226 3.83 8.23 -8.19
CA VAL A 226 4.10 8.25 -6.74
C VAL A 226 3.13 7.25 -6.12
N ALA A 227 3.63 6.12 -5.61
CA ALA A 227 2.76 5.15 -4.97
C ALA A 227 2.16 5.73 -3.67
N PRO A 228 0.89 5.40 -3.35
CA PRO A 228 0.23 5.94 -2.17
C PRO A 228 0.82 5.33 -0.89
N SER A 229 0.89 6.14 0.17
CA SER A 229 1.08 5.70 1.55
C SER A 229 -0.19 5.91 2.36
N ALA A 230 -0.53 4.96 3.22
CA ALA A 230 -1.75 5.05 4.03
C ALA A 230 -1.51 5.75 5.38
N THR A 231 -0.33 5.58 5.99
CA THR A 231 -0.09 6.02 7.37
C THR A 231 1.33 6.55 7.56
N ALA A 232 1.45 7.58 8.41
CA ALA A 232 2.74 8.09 8.87
C ALA A 232 3.32 7.14 9.92
N ARG A 233 4.65 6.97 9.92
CA ARG A 233 5.34 6.00 10.79
C ARG A 233 6.60 6.62 11.37
N LYS A 234 6.99 6.16 12.57
CA LYS A 234 8.27 6.54 13.18
C LYS A 234 9.48 5.91 12.47
N VAL A 235 9.26 4.81 11.75
CA VAL A 235 10.27 4.16 10.92
C VAL A 235 9.68 3.99 9.53
N VAL A 236 10.30 4.60 8.53
CA VAL A 236 9.94 4.45 7.12
C VAL A 236 11.09 3.78 6.39
N THR A 237 10.84 2.57 5.87
CA THR A 237 11.80 1.82 5.06
C THR A 237 11.45 1.96 3.59
N ILE A 238 12.37 2.49 2.79
CA ILE A 238 12.28 2.61 1.33
C ILE A 238 13.22 1.57 0.73
N PRO A 239 12.73 0.36 0.40
CA PRO A 239 13.59 -0.81 0.18
C PRO A 239 14.22 -0.90 -1.21
N ALA A 240 13.65 -0.20 -2.20
CA ALA A 240 13.96 -0.40 -3.61
C ALA A 240 14.38 0.91 -4.27
N ILE A 241 15.67 1.24 -4.14
CA ILE A 241 16.32 2.31 -4.89
C ILE A 241 17.54 1.69 -5.59
N THR A 242 17.94 2.22 -6.74
CA THR A 242 19.12 1.71 -7.44
C THR A 242 19.94 2.82 -8.07
N GLY A 243 21.26 2.62 -8.01
CA GLY A 243 22.19 3.19 -8.97
C GLY A 243 22.06 2.56 -10.37
N LEU A 244 23.02 2.87 -11.24
CA LEU A 244 23.18 2.25 -12.55
C LEU A 244 23.77 0.85 -12.40
N LEU A 245 23.30 -0.13 -13.18
CA LEU A 245 23.78 -1.52 -13.10
C LEU A 245 24.37 -2.02 -14.41
N ASP A 246 25.36 -2.90 -14.32
CA ASP A 246 26.01 -3.56 -15.45
C ASP A 246 26.35 -2.60 -16.61
N LYS A 247 25.78 -2.86 -17.80
CA LYS A 247 25.95 -2.09 -19.04
C LYS A 247 25.42 -0.65 -18.95
N LEU A 248 24.68 -0.31 -17.90
CA LEU A 248 24.22 1.06 -17.67
C LEU A 248 25.30 1.91 -16.99
N VAL A 249 26.34 1.32 -16.40
CA VAL A 249 27.47 2.03 -15.81
C VAL A 249 28.39 2.52 -16.93
N THR A 250 28.11 3.71 -17.45
CA THR A 250 28.90 4.38 -18.50
C THR A 250 29.15 5.83 -18.10
N ASN A 251 30.16 6.46 -18.71
CA ASN A 251 30.48 7.88 -18.49
C ASN A 251 29.39 8.86 -18.99
N THR A 252 28.48 8.39 -19.83
CA THR A 252 27.36 9.15 -20.39
C THR A 252 26.06 8.97 -19.61
N ASN A 253 26.04 8.08 -18.63
CA ASN A 253 24.89 7.82 -17.78
C ASN A 253 25.17 8.33 -16.38
N SER A 254 24.14 8.85 -15.73
CA SER A 254 24.22 9.29 -14.33
C SER A 254 22.88 9.12 -13.64
N VAL A 255 22.91 9.14 -12.31
CA VAL A 255 21.70 9.14 -11.48
C VAL A 255 21.93 10.02 -10.27
N THR A 256 20.90 10.78 -9.90
CA THR A 256 20.85 11.50 -8.64
C THR A 256 19.61 11.09 -7.86
N HIS A 257 19.72 11.12 -6.53
CA HIS A 257 18.64 10.73 -5.63
C HIS A 257 18.35 11.87 -4.65
N THR A 258 17.08 12.08 -4.33
CA THR A 258 16.63 13.08 -3.35
C THR A 258 15.56 12.46 -2.48
N LEU A 259 15.84 12.38 -1.17
CA LEU A 259 14.86 11.99 -0.17
C LEU A 259 13.90 13.15 0.06
N ARG A 260 12.60 12.90 -0.07
CA ARG A 260 11.53 13.81 0.32
C ARG A 260 10.89 13.31 1.60
N LEU A 261 10.70 14.21 2.55
CA LEU A 261 10.20 13.89 3.87
C LEU A 261 9.19 14.92 4.34
N LEU A 262 8.12 14.43 4.99
CA LEU A 262 7.08 15.24 5.59
C LEU A 262 6.81 14.74 7.00
N VAL A 263 6.79 15.68 7.95
CA VAL A 263 6.25 15.47 9.29
C VAL A 263 4.82 16.05 9.30
N PRO A 264 3.76 15.22 9.21
CA PRO A 264 2.38 15.67 9.13
C PRO A 264 1.82 16.17 10.48
N ALA A 265 2.54 16.01 11.58
CA ALA A 265 2.18 16.56 12.89
C ALA A 265 2.53 18.06 12.98
N SER A 266 2.11 18.73 14.04
CA SER A 266 2.42 20.15 14.30
C SER A 266 3.69 20.37 15.13
N ILE A 267 4.47 19.31 15.37
CA ILE A 267 5.68 19.32 16.18
C ILE A 267 6.83 18.86 15.29
N ASP A 268 7.95 19.57 15.36
CA ASP A 268 9.18 19.23 14.64
C ASP A 268 9.69 17.84 15.06
N ALA A 269 10.47 17.22 14.18
CA ALA A 269 10.99 15.87 14.40
C ALA A 269 12.50 15.83 14.31
N ASN A 270 13.12 14.95 15.09
CA ASN A 270 14.52 14.58 14.91
C ASN A 270 14.58 13.24 14.20
N ILE A 271 15.36 13.18 13.11
CA ILE A 271 15.46 11.99 12.27
C ILE A 271 16.88 11.46 12.15
N ASP A 272 17.00 10.15 12.00
CA ASP A 272 18.21 9.47 11.55
C ASP A 272 17.95 8.84 10.17
N VAL A 273 18.81 9.12 9.20
CA VAL A 273 18.72 8.55 7.84
C VAL A 273 19.82 7.52 7.64
N THR A 274 19.45 6.26 7.57
CA THR A 274 20.37 5.15 7.30
C THR A 274 20.32 4.76 5.82
N VAL A 275 21.48 4.64 5.19
CA VAL A 275 21.64 3.98 3.89
C VAL A 275 22.11 2.56 4.11
N ASN A 276 21.51 1.63 3.36
CA ASN A 276 21.81 0.22 3.49
C ASN A 276 21.92 -0.44 2.11
N SER A 277 23.04 -1.11 1.87
CA SER A 277 23.36 -1.83 0.63
C SER A 277 24.06 -3.15 0.94
N ASN A 278 24.52 -3.86 -0.09
CA ASN A 278 25.32 -5.07 0.09
C ASN A 278 26.69 -4.83 0.75
N ASP A 279 27.18 -3.58 0.77
CA ASP A 279 28.45 -3.22 1.39
C ASP A 279 28.33 -2.93 2.90
N GLY A 280 27.10 -2.81 3.40
CA GLY A 280 26.80 -2.52 4.80
C GLY A 280 25.76 -1.41 4.97
N ASN A 281 25.53 -1.05 6.23
CA ASN A 281 24.65 0.05 6.62
C ASN A 281 25.44 1.15 7.32
N PHE A 282 25.09 2.41 7.04
CA PHE A 282 25.70 3.56 7.70
C PHE A 282 24.74 4.76 7.71
N ILE A 283 24.92 5.65 8.69
CA ILE A 283 24.28 6.96 8.72
C ILE A 283 25.28 7.98 8.13
N PRO A 284 24.95 8.67 7.03
CA PRO A 284 25.81 9.69 6.46
C PRO A 284 26.01 10.87 7.42
N ILE A 285 27.16 11.54 7.30
CA ILE A 285 27.48 12.73 8.10
C ILE A 285 26.40 13.80 7.90
N GLY A 286 25.89 14.35 9.00
CA GLY A 286 24.86 15.39 9.00
C GLY A 286 23.43 14.88 8.87
N LEU A 287 23.23 13.55 8.77
CA LEU A 287 21.90 12.92 8.75
C LEU A 287 21.62 12.07 9.99
N SER A 288 22.36 12.30 11.07
CA SER A 288 22.01 11.79 12.39
C SER A 288 21.39 12.91 13.23
N GLN A 289 20.28 12.62 13.90
CA GLN A 289 19.50 13.56 14.72
C GLN A 289 19.24 14.89 13.99
N LEU A 290 18.94 14.79 12.69
CA LEU A 290 18.65 15.94 11.85
C LEU A 290 17.27 16.48 12.23
N GLU A 291 17.22 17.75 12.60
CA GLU A 291 15.96 18.44 12.88
C GLU A 291 15.19 18.72 11.57
N VAL A 292 13.93 18.33 11.53
CA VAL A 292 13.01 18.52 10.41
C VAL A 292 11.79 19.29 10.89
N LYS A 293 11.51 20.41 10.20
CA LYS A 293 10.34 21.23 10.49
C LYS A 293 9.03 20.53 10.13
N SER A 294 8.08 20.61 11.04
CA SER A 294 6.70 20.15 10.89
C SER A 294 5.96 20.88 9.77
N GLN A 295 4.94 20.21 9.19
CA GLN A 295 4.04 20.79 8.16
C GLN A 295 4.74 21.30 6.90
N ARG A 296 6.01 20.95 6.69
CA ARG A 296 6.81 21.36 5.53
C ARG A 296 7.42 20.15 4.86
N LEU A 297 7.46 20.19 3.54
CA LEU A 297 8.15 19.17 2.78
C LEU A 297 9.64 19.50 2.70
N ILE A 298 10.47 18.62 3.23
CA ILE A 298 11.93 18.74 3.18
C ILE A 298 12.48 17.85 2.06
N SER A 299 13.47 18.35 1.32
CA SER A 299 14.19 17.61 0.28
C SER A 299 15.67 17.52 0.64
N ILE A 300 16.19 16.30 0.76
CA ILE A 300 17.58 16.01 1.15
C ILE A 300 18.26 15.30 -0.03
N PRO A 301 19.22 15.95 -0.71
CA PRO A 301 20.03 15.29 -1.73
C PRO A 301 20.84 14.14 -1.13
N LEU A 302 20.73 12.93 -1.69
CA LEU A 302 21.46 11.76 -1.23
C LEU A 302 22.78 11.62 -2.01
N THR A 303 23.70 12.57 -1.83
CA THR A 303 24.97 12.63 -2.57
C THR A 303 25.94 11.48 -2.23
N PHE A 304 25.73 10.83 -1.09
CA PHE A 304 26.46 9.65 -0.62
C PHE A 304 25.87 8.32 -1.10
N ALA A 305 24.72 8.34 -1.78
CA ALA A 305 24.03 7.12 -2.17
C ALA A 305 24.86 6.32 -3.19
N PRO A 306 24.87 4.97 -3.11
CA PRO A 306 25.55 4.15 -4.09
C PRO A 306 25.02 4.39 -5.51
N THR A 307 25.91 4.72 -6.44
CA THR A 307 25.54 5.03 -7.83
C THR A 307 25.65 3.84 -8.78
N SER A 308 26.21 2.71 -8.32
CA SER A 308 26.45 1.51 -9.15
C SER A 308 25.84 0.21 -8.60
N GLN A 309 24.88 0.30 -7.67
CA GLN A 309 24.23 -0.86 -7.06
C GLN A 309 22.85 -0.52 -6.47
N PRO A 310 22.00 -1.52 -6.18
CA PRO A 310 20.79 -1.32 -5.40
C PRO A 310 21.11 -0.97 -3.93
N PHE A 311 20.24 -0.17 -3.33
CA PHE A 311 20.30 0.19 -1.92
C PHE A 311 18.89 0.49 -1.39
N SER A 312 18.81 0.70 -0.09
CA SER A 312 17.61 1.15 0.62
C SER A 312 17.93 2.33 1.51
N VAL A 313 16.88 3.08 1.86
CA VAL A 313 16.93 4.17 2.84
C VAL A 313 15.96 3.82 3.96
N ILE A 314 16.43 3.89 5.20
CA ILE A 314 15.60 3.77 6.39
C ILE A 314 15.64 5.12 7.09
N VAL A 315 14.47 5.68 7.37
CA VAL A 315 14.35 6.92 8.14
C VAL A 315 13.69 6.61 9.48
N GLU A 316 14.42 6.81 10.56
CA GLU A 316 13.93 6.72 11.93
C GLU A 316 13.64 8.12 12.45
N SER A 317 12.58 8.28 13.24
CA SER A 317 12.08 9.57 13.66
C SER A 317 11.37 9.47 15.01
N ASP A 318 11.53 10.50 15.85
CA ASP A 318 10.80 10.62 17.11
C ASP A 318 9.30 10.90 16.92
N GLN A 319 8.92 11.54 15.81
CA GLN A 319 7.54 11.76 15.34
C GLN A 319 7.17 10.86 14.15
N PRO A 320 5.87 10.55 13.93
CA PRO A 320 5.44 9.90 12.69
C PRO A 320 5.75 10.78 11.47
N ILE A 321 6.32 10.17 10.43
CA ILE A 321 6.71 10.83 9.19
C ILE A 321 6.22 10.05 7.96
N PHE A 322 6.22 10.73 6.81
CA PHE A 322 6.22 10.10 5.52
C PHE A 322 7.53 10.39 4.78
N ALA A 323 7.99 9.44 3.97
CA ALA A 323 9.17 9.63 3.15
C ALA A 323 9.08 8.90 1.79
N SER A 324 9.76 9.46 0.80
CA SER A 324 9.96 8.87 -0.53
C SER A 324 11.30 9.31 -1.11
N VAL A 325 11.80 8.61 -2.13
CA VAL A 325 13.00 9.01 -2.86
C VAL A 325 12.66 9.26 -4.31
N PHE A 326 12.94 10.47 -4.76
CA PHE A 326 12.98 10.85 -6.16
C PHE A 326 14.32 10.46 -6.76
N SER A 327 14.30 9.75 -7.89
CA SER A 327 15.51 9.46 -8.66
C SER A 327 15.42 10.09 -10.04
N ASN A 328 16.47 10.77 -10.47
CA ASN A 328 16.59 11.34 -11.81
C ASN A 328 17.76 10.67 -12.52
N PHE A 329 17.45 9.91 -13.56
CA PHE A 329 18.43 9.20 -14.38
C PHE A 329 18.70 9.97 -15.66
N THR A 330 19.96 9.99 -16.06
CA THR A 330 20.38 10.36 -17.42
C THR A 330 20.91 9.12 -18.11
N TYR A 331 20.34 8.81 -19.27
CA TYR A 331 20.77 7.73 -20.17
C TYR A 331 21.25 8.35 -21.49
N GLY A 332 22.52 8.74 -21.55
CA GLY A 332 23.07 9.49 -22.67
C GLY A 332 22.36 10.83 -22.87
N LYS A 333 21.49 10.92 -23.89
CA LYS A 333 20.73 12.16 -24.20
C LYS A 333 19.32 12.18 -23.60
N SER A 334 18.87 11.05 -23.06
CA SER A 334 17.53 10.87 -22.51
C SER A 334 17.55 10.97 -20.99
N SER A 335 16.42 11.37 -20.41
CA SER A 335 16.24 11.44 -18.97
C SER A 335 15.04 10.61 -18.56
N GLU A 336 15.11 10.02 -17.37
CA GLU A 336 14.03 9.30 -16.71
C GLU A 336 13.90 9.75 -15.27
N ILE A 337 12.70 9.60 -14.72
CA ILE A 337 12.46 9.77 -13.30
C ILE A 337 11.84 8.49 -12.72
N ALA A 338 12.07 8.24 -11.45
CA ALA A 338 11.44 7.15 -10.73
C ALA A 338 11.16 7.52 -9.27
N TRP A 339 10.06 7.03 -8.72
CA TRP A 339 9.60 7.32 -7.36
C TRP A 339 9.63 6.05 -6.50
N ALA A 340 10.53 6.02 -5.51
CA ALA A 340 10.54 4.96 -4.49
C ALA A 340 9.81 5.45 -3.25
N THR A 341 8.94 4.61 -2.67
CA THR A 341 8.12 4.97 -1.50
C THR A 341 8.31 3.96 -0.38
N GLY A 342 7.87 4.33 0.82
CA GLY A 342 7.91 3.47 1.99
C GLY A 342 7.15 2.15 1.77
N ALA A 343 7.77 1.05 2.17
CA ALA A 343 7.14 -0.26 2.17
C ALA A 343 6.65 -0.63 3.57
N ASP A 344 5.53 -1.35 3.61
CA ASP A 344 5.01 -1.98 4.80
C ASP A 344 5.86 -3.21 5.15
N GLU A 345 5.55 -3.81 6.30
CA GLU A 345 6.11 -5.10 6.66
C GLU A 345 5.55 -6.19 5.73
N LEU A 346 6.46 -6.89 5.07
CA LEU A 346 6.16 -7.94 4.11
C LEU A 346 5.74 -9.20 4.87
N SER A 347 4.52 -9.68 4.64
CA SER A 347 4.08 -11.02 5.03
C SER A 347 3.98 -11.92 3.81
N LYS A 348 3.07 -11.57 2.90
CA LYS A 348 2.90 -12.19 1.59
C LYS A 348 2.49 -11.13 0.58
N TRP A 349 3.11 -11.17 -0.59
CA TRP A 349 2.86 -10.25 -1.70
C TRP A 349 2.86 -11.03 -3.01
N SER A 350 1.82 -10.86 -3.84
CA SER A 350 1.72 -11.55 -5.12
C SER A 350 1.23 -10.64 -6.24
N VAL A 351 1.84 -10.76 -7.42
CA VAL A 351 1.60 -9.87 -8.57
C VAL A 351 1.75 -10.60 -9.90
N ASN A 352 1.18 -10.01 -10.95
CA ASN A 352 1.49 -10.34 -12.34
C ASN A 352 2.44 -9.28 -12.93
N LEU A 353 3.64 -9.69 -13.29
CA LEU A 353 4.71 -8.80 -13.77
C LEU A 353 4.73 -8.63 -15.29
N THR A 354 3.84 -9.31 -16.01
CA THR A 354 3.64 -9.15 -17.46
C THR A 354 4.89 -9.38 -18.31
N GLY A 355 5.77 -10.25 -17.85
CA GLY A 355 7.04 -10.58 -18.50
C GLY A 355 8.21 -9.68 -18.13
N SER A 356 8.02 -8.73 -17.21
CA SER A 356 9.11 -7.90 -16.68
C SER A 356 10.15 -8.74 -15.96
N ARG A 357 11.42 -8.33 -16.03
CA ARG A 357 12.54 -8.95 -15.32
C ARG A 357 13.00 -8.03 -14.18
N PRO A 358 12.41 -8.15 -12.98
CA PRO A 358 12.69 -7.23 -11.89
C PRO A 358 13.98 -7.59 -11.13
N ILE A 359 14.43 -6.62 -10.34
CA ILE A 359 15.31 -6.84 -9.19
C ILE A 359 14.46 -6.65 -7.94
N LEU A 360 14.50 -7.62 -7.02
CA LEU A 360 13.82 -7.56 -5.73
C LEU A 360 14.82 -7.21 -4.65
N ASN A 361 14.48 -6.26 -3.79
CA ASN A 361 15.26 -5.94 -2.60
C ASN A 361 14.46 -6.26 -1.34
N PHE A 362 15.18 -6.70 -0.31
CA PHE A 362 14.66 -7.01 1.01
C PHE A 362 15.50 -6.32 2.07
N VAL A 363 14.84 -5.72 3.05
CA VAL A 363 15.46 -4.96 4.15
C VAL A 363 14.95 -5.51 5.47
N GLY A 364 15.85 -5.68 6.44
CA GLY A 364 15.52 -6.08 7.80
C GLY A 364 16.69 -6.73 8.53
N ASP A 365 16.68 -6.71 9.86
CA ASP A 365 17.79 -7.24 10.68
C ASP A 365 18.08 -8.72 10.39
N ARG A 366 17.02 -9.50 10.14
CA ARG A 366 17.12 -10.90 9.74
C ARG A 366 16.14 -11.20 8.61
N ILE A 367 16.68 -11.34 7.41
CA ILE A 367 15.92 -11.64 6.20
C ILE A 367 15.78 -13.15 6.06
N ASP A 368 14.55 -13.63 5.95
CA ASP A 368 14.19 -15.00 5.56
C ASP A 368 12.95 -14.94 4.67
N VAL A 369 13.16 -14.94 3.35
CA VAL A 369 12.13 -14.74 2.34
C VAL A 369 12.11 -15.90 1.35
N GLN A 370 10.90 -16.38 1.07
CA GLN A 370 10.62 -17.37 0.03
C GLN A 370 10.02 -16.68 -1.20
N ILE A 371 10.67 -16.86 -2.35
CA ILE A 371 10.22 -16.39 -3.66
C ILE A 371 9.69 -17.58 -4.44
N SER A 372 8.51 -17.42 -5.03
CA SER A 372 7.90 -18.36 -5.98
C SER A 372 7.46 -17.59 -7.22
N ALA A 373 7.98 -17.94 -8.38
CA ALA A 373 7.70 -17.23 -9.62
C ALA A 373 7.47 -18.17 -10.80
N THR A 374 6.80 -17.67 -11.83
CA THR A 374 6.66 -18.36 -13.12
C THR A 374 7.22 -17.46 -14.22
N GLY A 375 8.24 -17.93 -14.92
CA GLY A 375 8.87 -17.23 -16.03
C GLY A 375 7.95 -17.12 -17.25
N THR A 376 8.30 -16.25 -18.19
CA THR A 376 7.60 -16.12 -19.49
C THR A 376 7.64 -17.40 -20.33
N ASN A 377 8.64 -18.24 -20.11
CA ASN A 377 8.78 -19.58 -20.69
C ASN A 377 7.96 -20.66 -19.95
N GLY A 378 7.16 -20.30 -18.95
CA GLY A 378 6.39 -21.24 -18.12
C GLY A 378 7.20 -21.97 -17.05
N LYS A 379 8.53 -21.78 -16.98
CA LYS A 379 9.38 -22.41 -15.96
C LYS A 379 9.06 -21.84 -14.58
N LYS A 380 8.82 -22.72 -13.61
CA LYS A 380 8.68 -22.34 -12.20
C LYS A 380 10.05 -22.07 -11.58
N ILE A 381 10.11 -21.06 -10.73
CA ILE A 381 11.31 -20.65 -9.99
C ILE A 381 10.93 -20.60 -8.51
N THR A 382 11.72 -21.26 -7.67
CA THR A 382 11.59 -21.21 -6.21
C THR A 382 12.95 -20.85 -5.65
N LYS A 383 13.02 -19.75 -4.89
CA LYS A 383 14.29 -19.24 -4.33
C LYS A 383 14.09 -18.80 -2.89
N LYS A 384 14.94 -19.29 -1.99
CA LYS A 384 15.06 -18.76 -0.64
C LYS A 384 16.15 -17.67 -0.62
N VAL A 385 15.85 -16.54 0.00
CA VAL A 385 16.77 -15.43 0.24
C VAL A 385 16.91 -15.26 1.75
N THR A 386 18.13 -15.36 2.25
CA THR A 386 18.46 -15.20 3.67
C THR A 386 19.63 -14.26 3.83
N GLY A 387 19.63 -13.47 4.90
CA GLY A 387 20.73 -12.56 5.20
C GLY A 387 20.36 -11.61 6.32
N THR A 388 21.11 -10.51 6.42
CA THR A 388 20.90 -9.44 7.39
C THR A 388 20.96 -8.10 6.68
N ASN A 389 20.30 -7.10 7.23
CA ASN A 389 20.23 -5.72 6.78
C ASN A 389 19.63 -5.53 5.38
N PHE A 390 20.30 -6.01 4.32
CA PHE A 390 19.90 -5.82 2.92
C PHE A 390 20.22 -7.06 2.11
N GLN A 391 19.29 -7.48 1.26
CA GLN A 391 19.51 -8.55 0.30
C GLN A 391 18.83 -8.24 -1.02
N THR A 392 19.46 -8.65 -2.12
CA THR A 392 18.92 -8.49 -3.47
C THR A 392 18.75 -9.84 -4.15
N TRP A 393 17.67 -9.98 -4.91
CA TRP A 393 17.50 -11.08 -5.87
C TRP A 393 17.09 -10.54 -7.23
N ARG A 394 17.91 -10.81 -8.25
CA ARG A 394 17.58 -10.49 -9.63
C ARG A 394 16.90 -11.68 -10.30
N ALA A 395 15.76 -11.43 -10.93
CA ALA A 395 15.07 -12.46 -11.69
C ALA A 395 15.97 -12.95 -12.85
N PRO A 396 16.09 -14.27 -13.07
CA PRO A 396 16.95 -14.80 -14.14
C PRO A 396 16.35 -14.61 -15.54
N THR A 397 15.03 -14.48 -15.62
CA THR A 397 14.25 -14.28 -16.86
C THR A 397 13.11 -13.30 -16.59
N GLY A 398 12.41 -12.86 -17.64
CA GLY A 398 11.12 -12.19 -17.48
C GLY A 398 10.13 -13.08 -16.72
N LEU A 399 9.33 -12.48 -15.83
CA LEU A 399 8.38 -13.16 -14.96
C LEU A 399 6.95 -12.77 -15.33
N ASN A 400 6.05 -13.76 -15.39
CA ASN A 400 4.60 -13.52 -15.51
C ASN A 400 3.95 -13.44 -14.13
N ARG A 401 4.26 -14.39 -13.23
CA ARG A 401 3.73 -14.40 -11.86
C ARG A 401 4.87 -14.36 -10.87
N LEU A 402 4.68 -13.61 -9.81
CA LEU A 402 5.60 -13.53 -8.68
C LEU A 402 4.79 -13.57 -7.39
N GLU A 403 5.21 -14.41 -6.47
CA GLU A 403 4.77 -14.45 -5.08
C GLU A 403 6.02 -14.40 -4.20
N VAL A 404 5.97 -13.55 -3.19
CA VAL A 404 7.03 -13.38 -2.20
C VAL A 404 6.39 -13.52 -0.82
N THR A 405 6.97 -14.37 0.02
CA THR A 405 6.50 -14.60 1.39
C THR A 405 7.67 -14.42 2.35
N ALA A 406 7.53 -13.57 3.35
CA ALA A 406 8.47 -13.51 4.45
C ALA A 406 8.12 -14.59 5.47
N ASN A 407 9.10 -15.39 5.88
CA ASN A 407 8.91 -16.44 6.87
C ASN A 407 8.97 -15.92 8.31
N ARG A 408 9.24 -14.62 8.47
CA ARG A 408 9.39 -13.90 9.74
C ARG A 408 8.94 -12.45 9.56
N GLY A 409 8.58 -11.81 10.66
CA GLY A 409 8.35 -10.37 10.69
C GLY A 409 9.64 -9.55 10.60
N GLY A 410 9.49 -8.23 10.45
CA GLY A 410 10.56 -7.24 10.39
C GLY A 410 11.26 -7.14 9.03
N VAL A 411 10.67 -7.69 7.97
CA VAL A 411 11.22 -7.58 6.60
C VAL A 411 10.33 -6.65 5.78
N SER A 412 10.92 -5.69 5.08
CA SER A 412 10.25 -4.89 4.05
C SER A 412 10.84 -5.19 2.68
N GLY A 413 10.02 -5.15 1.64
CA GLY A 413 10.41 -5.54 0.29
C GLY A 413 10.04 -4.51 -0.77
N GLY A 414 10.82 -4.47 -1.85
CA GLY A 414 10.53 -3.61 -3.00
C GLY A 414 11.03 -4.18 -4.31
N VAL A 415 10.51 -3.65 -5.39
CA VAL A 415 10.77 -4.08 -6.76
C VAL A 415 11.37 -2.93 -7.55
N ILE A 416 12.46 -3.21 -8.24
CA ILE A 416 13.13 -2.31 -9.16
C ILE A 416 12.88 -2.82 -10.58
N PHE A 417 12.37 -1.94 -11.44
CA PHE A 417 12.32 -2.14 -12.89
C PHE A 417 13.40 -1.26 -13.53
N LEU A 418 14.38 -1.89 -14.18
CA LEU A 418 15.41 -1.21 -14.95
C LEU A 418 15.29 -1.59 -16.44
N PRO A 419 15.78 -0.73 -17.35
CA PRO A 419 15.79 -1.03 -18.78
C PRO A 419 16.80 -2.14 -19.08
N GLU A 420 16.34 -3.35 -19.39
CA GLU A 420 17.22 -4.44 -19.83
C GLU A 420 17.35 -4.56 -21.35
N VAL A 421 16.28 -4.26 -22.10
CA VAL A 421 16.23 -4.33 -23.57
C VAL A 421 15.36 -3.20 -24.11
N GLY A 422 15.90 -2.36 -25.00
CA GLY A 422 15.19 -1.22 -25.59
C GLY A 422 15.51 0.13 -24.93
N LYS A 423 15.03 1.20 -25.56
CA LYS A 423 15.21 2.57 -25.08
C LYS A 423 14.22 2.85 -23.96
N ILE A 424 14.74 2.85 -22.74
CA ILE A 424 14.31 3.66 -21.60
C ILE A 424 13.05 3.18 -20.83
N GLY A 425 13.13 3.23 -19.50
CA GLY A 425 12.01 3.02 -18.58
C GLY A 425 12.46 2.46 -17.23
N THR A 426 12.46 3.31 -16.21
CA THR A 426 12.83 2.96 -14.83
C THR A 426 11.68 3.29 -13.88
N SER A 427 11.34 2.36 -12.98
CA SER A 427 10.28 2.58 -11.98
C SER A 427 10.53 1.72 -10.75
N TYR A 428 10.03 2.17 -9.61
CA TYR A 428 10.11 1.45 -8.34
C TYR A 428 8.73 1.14 -7.81
N LEU A 429 8.62 0.03 -7.08
CA LEU A 429 7.35 -0.42 -6.53
C LEU A 429 7.59 -1.00 -5.13
N PRO A 430 7.00 -0.44 -4.06
CA PRO A 430 7.01 -1.10 -2.75
C PRO A 430 6.18 -2.38 -2.81
N MET A 431 6.57 -3.41 -2.06
CA MET A 431 5.78 -4.65 -1.92
C MET A 431 4.59 -4.46 -0.95
N ASN A 432 3.81 -3.40 -1.14
CA ASN A 432 2.60 -3.14 -0.38
C ASN A 432 1.43 -3.86 -1.06
N ASN A 433 0.52 -4.42 -0.26
CA ASN A 433 -0.68 -5.04 -0.80
C ASN A 433 -1.67 -3.95 -1.25
N GLY A 434 -2.26 -4.14 -2.42
CA GLY A 434 -3.26 -3.21 -2.95
C GLY A 434 -4.56 -3.17 -2.13
N ALA A 435 -4.86 -4.28 -1.47
CA ALA A 435 -5.96 -4.44 -0.53
C ALA A 435 -5.53 -5.38 0.60
N ASN A 436 -5.91 -5.04 1.83
CA ASN A 436 -5.70 -5.88 3.00
C ASN A 436 -6.99 -6.61 3.37
N LEU A 437 -6.86 -7.72 4.09
CA LEU A 437 -8.04 -8.46 4.56
C LEU A 437 -8.71 -7.65 5.66
N GLU A 438 -9.95 -7.22 5.43
CA GLU A 438 -10.74 -6.50 6.41
C GLU A 438 -11.76 -7.44 7.05
N THR A 439 -11.93 -7.35 8.37
CA THR A 439 -12.90 -8.16 9.12
C THR A 439 -13.99 -7.27 9.69
N ALA A 440 -15.23 -7.63 9.45
CA ALA A 440 -16.40 -6.95 9.98
C ALA A 440 -17.30 -7.94 10.73
N SER A 441 -17.90 -7.50 11.84
CA SER A 441 -18.96 -8.26 12.51
C SER A 441 -20.24 -8.19 11.71
N GLU A 442 -20.85 -9.34 11.43
CA GLU A 442 -22.17 -9.42 10.83
C GLU A 442 -23.19 -8.80 11.81
N PRO A 443 -24.02 -7.83 11.37
CA PRO A 443 -25.02 -7.23 12.24
C PRO A 443 -26.02 -8.30 12.68
N ILE A 444 -26.25 -8.40 13.98
CA ILE A 444 -27.24 -9.32 14.56
C ILE A 444 -28.61 -8.72 14.26
N SER A 445 -29.42 -9.39 13.44
CA SER A 445 -30.81 -8.99 13.22
C SER A 445 -31.62 -9.23 14.50
N ASP A 446 -31.99 -8.16 15.20
CA ASP A 446 -32.96 -8.27 16.30
C ASP A 446 -34.38 -8.23 15.72
N ALA A 447 -34.97 -9.42 15.57
CA ALA A 447 -36.35 -9.58 15.09
C ALA A 447 -37.40 -8.93 16.04
N ARG A 448 -37.05 -8.51 17.27
CA ARG A 448 -37.96 -7.79 18.17
C ARG A 448 -38.29 -6.38 17.70
N VAL A 449 -37.48 -5.81 16.81
CA VAL A 449 -37.70 -4.47 16.24
C VAL A 449 -38.80 -4.50 15.16
N ILE A 450 -39.16 -5.69 14.64
CA ILE A 450 -40.16 -5.84 13.56
C ILE A 450 -41.58 -6.03 14.11
N SER A 451 -41.77 -6.31 15.41
CA SER A 451 -43.10 -6.60 15.99
C SER A 451 -43.74 -5.42 16.75
N ARG A 452 -43.33 -4.17 16.49
CA ARG A 452 -43.98 -2.96 17.02
C ARG A 452 -44.54 -2.07 15.88
N GLY A 453 -45.19 -2.71 14.92
CA GLY A 453 -46.02 -2.07 13.89
C GLY A 453 -47.48 -2.37 14.17
#